data_AF-A0A4Q6A1A0-F1
#
_entry.id   AF-A0A4Q6A1A0-F1
#
_cell.length_a   1.000
_cell.length_b   1.000
_cell.length_c   1.000
_cell.angle_alpha   90.00
_cell.angle_beta   90.00
_cell.angle_gamma   90.00
#
_symmetry.space_group_name_H-M   'P 1'
#
loop_
_entity.id
_entity.type
_entity.pdbx_description
1 polymer ?
#
loop_
_entity_poly.entity_id
_entity_poly.type
_entity_poly.pdbx_seq_one_letter_code
_entity_poly.pdbx_strand_id
1 'polypeptide(L)' 'MRESIKQVATELLIKHGVHNTSFRDIATRLGITTTNIHYHFGNKDGLVEEVLGDYVTETSARHRQIWCHDA' A
#
# COMPACT_ATOMS: atom_id res chain seq x y z
N MET A 1 -1.89 12.53 -4.11
CA MET A 1 -0.85 12.21 -3.11
C MET A 1 -1.12 10.87 -2.43
N ARG A 2 -2.31 10.70 -1.82
CA ARG A 2 -2.75 9.45 -1.18
C ARG A 2 -2.46 8.17 -1.99
N GLU A 3 -2.89 8.13 -3.25
CA GLU A 3 -2.64 6.97 -4.12
C GLU A 3 -1.16 6.72 -4.40
N SER A 4 -0.35 7.78 -4.59
CA SER A 4 1.10 7.61 -4.78
C SER A 4 1.79 7.11 -3.52
N ILE A 5 1.32 7.52 -2.34
CA ILE A 5 1.77 6.96 -1.06
C ILE A 5 1.43 5.47 -0.98
N LYS A 6 0.20 5.07 -1.33
CA LYS A 6 -0.22 3.67 -1.35
C LYS A 6 0.63 2.86 -2.32
N GLN A 7 0.87 3.35 -3.53
CA GLN A 7 1.71 2.67 -4.52
C GLN A 7 3.13 2.41 -4.00
N VAL A 8 3.80 3.43 -3.46
CA VAL A 8 5.16 3.27 -2.89
C VAL A 8 5.14 2.37 -1.65
N ALA A 9 4.13 2.49 -0.81
CA ALA A 9 3.95 1.62 0.35
C ALA A 9 3.77 0.16 -0.07
N THR A 10 2.94 -0.15 -1.07
CA THR A 10 2.76 -1.49 -1.63
C THR A 10 4.09 -2.10 -2.06
N GLU A 11 4.89 -1.36 -2.84
CA GLU A 11 6.21 -1.83 -3.29
C GLU A 11 7.15 -2.13 -2.13
N LEU A 12 7.23 -1.24 -1.14
CA LEU A 12 8.10 -1.42 0.02
C LEU A 12 7.62 -2.58 0.91
N LEU A 13 6.31 -2.71 1.13
CA LEU A 13 5.73 -3.78 1.92
C LEU A 13 5.96 -5.15 1.27
N ILE A 14 5.81 -5.27 -0.05
CA ILE A 14 6.11 -6.51 -0.78
C ILE A 14 7.60 -6.87 -0.67
N LYS A 15 8.49 -5.89 -0.81
CA LYS A 15 9.94 -6.13 -0.87
C LYS A 15 10.59 -6.34 0.50
N HIS A 16 10.10 -5.66 1.52
CA HIS A 16 10.77 -5.55 2.82
C HIS A 16 9.90 -6.01 4.00
N GLY A 17 8.59 -6.20 3.78
CA GLY A 17 7.64 -6.50 4.83
C GLY A 17 7.24 -5.29 5.66
N VAL A 18 6.22 -5.47 6.51
CA VAL A 18 5.66 -4.40 7.36
C VAL A 18 6.70 -3.85 8.31
N HIS A 19 7.44 -4.68 9.04
CA HIS A 19 8.38 -4.21 10.06
C HIS A 19 9.50 -3.32 9.50
N ASN A 20 10.00 -3.62 8.30
CA ASN A 20 11.10 -2.87 7.66
C ASN A 20 10.65 -1.71 6.76
N THR A 21 9.36 -1.39 6.74
CA THR A 21 8.83 -0.24 5.99
C THR A 21 8.45 0.89 6.94
N SER A 22 8.97 2.10 6.74
CA SER A 22 8.63 3.28 7.56
C SER A 22 8.06 4.42 6.72
N PHE A 23 7.34 5.35 7.39
CA PHE A 23 6.90 6.59 6.75
C PHE A 23 8.07 7.42 6.22
N ARG A 24 9.25 7.31 6.84
CA ARG A 24 10.46 8.00 6.35
C ARG A 24 10.87 7.46 4.99
N ASP A 25 10.90 6.14 4.80
CA ASP A 25 11.29 5.52 3.53
C ASP A 25 10.34 5.95 2.39
N ILE A 26 9.04 5.97 2.68
CA ILE A 26 8.00 6.43 1.75
C ILE A 26 8.17 7.92 1.43
N ALA A 27 8.34 8.76 2.46
CA ALA A 27 8.50 10.20 2.32
C ALA A 27 9.74 10.56 1.49
N THR A 28 10.87 9.91 1.78
CA THR A 28 12.12 10.06 1.02
C THR A 28 11.93 9.69 -0.44
N ARG A 29 11.26 8.57 -0.73
CA ARG A 29 11.05 8.11 -2.10
C ARG A 29 10.10 9.01 -2.91
N LEU A 30 9.16 9.68 -2.25
CA LEU A 30 8.20 10.59 -2.88
C LEU A 30 8.62 12.07 -2.86
N GLY A 31 9.72 12.41 -2.17
CA GLY A 31 10.14 13.81 -2.00
C GLY A 31 9.15 14.64 -1.16
N ILE A 32 8.47 14.02 -0.20
CA ILE A 32 7.50 14.67 0.69
C ILE A 32 7.92 14.58 2.16
N THR A 33 7.13 15.14 3.06
CA THR A 33 7.34 15.02 4.51
C THR A 33 6.56 13.86 5.09
N THR A 34 7.03 13.30 6.21
CA THR A 34 6.26 12.31 6.97
C THR A 34 4.94 12.87 7.48
N THR A 35 4.88 14.17 7.80
CA THR A 35 3.64 14.88 8.18
C THR A 35 2.56 14.78 7.10
N ASN A 36 2.92 14.86 5.82
CA ASN A 36 1.98 14.68 4.72
C ASN A 36 1.37 13.26 4.71
N ILE A 37 2.16 12.24 5.02
CA ILE A 37 1.70 10.85 5.13
C ILE A 37 0.79 10.68 6.35
N HIS A 38 1.19 11.21 7.51
CA HIS A 38 0.36 11.22 8.72
C HIS A 38 -1.01 11.88 8.48
N TYR A 39 -1.06 12.97 7.72
CA TYR A 39 -2.32 13.62 7.36
C TYR A 39 -3.27 12.70 6.58
N HIS A 40 -2.75 11.84 5.72
CA HIS A 40 -3.56 10.96 4.87
C HIS A 40 -3.97 9.63 5.53
N PHE A 41 -3.14 9.10 6.44
CA PHE A 41 -3.31 7.73 6.95
C PHE A 41 -3.26 7.63 8.48
N GLY A 42 -3.00 8.73 9.19
CA GLY A 42 -2.86 8.75 10.64
C GLY A 42 -1.56 8.08 11.11
N ASN A 43 -1.49 6.76 11.08
CA ASN A 43 -0.36 5.97 11.56
C ASN A 43 0.03 4.87 10.56
N LYS A 44 1.12 4.16 10.85
CA LYS A 44 1.64 3.10 9.99
C LYS A 44 0.64 1.97 9.80
N ASP A 45 -0.06 1.57 10.86
CA ASP A 45 -1.01 0.46 10.80
C ASP A 45 -2.20 0.80 9.90
N GLY A 46 -2.73 2.03 9.97
CA GLY A 46 -3.79 2.50 9.09
C GLY A 46 -3.38 2.53 7.62
N LEU A 47 -2.15 2.98 7.31
CA LEU A 47 -1.63 2.87 5.94
C LEU A 47 -1.52 1.41 5.49
N VAL A 48 -1.00 0.53 6.35
CA VAL A 48 -0.78 -0.88 6.04
C VAL A 48 -2.11 -1.61 5.81
N GLU A 49 -3.10 -1.38 6.66
CA GLU A 49 -4.43 -1.98 6.56
C GLU A 49 -5.10 -1.62 5.22
N GLU A 50 -5.06 -0.34 4.84
CA GLU A 50 -5.60 0.09 3.56
C GLU A 50 -4.85 -0.48 2.36
N VAL A 51 -3.52 -0.46 2.40
CA VAL A 51 -2.70 -0.97 1.29
C VAL A 51 -2.90 -2.48 1.12
N LEU A 52 -2.94 -3.23 2.21
CA LEU A 52 -3.20 -4.67 2.16
C LEU A 52 -4.64 -4.98 1.73
N GLY A 53 -5.62 -4.21 2.21
CA GLY A 53 -7.03 -4.35 1.82
C GLY A 53 -7.22 -4.16 0.31
N ASP A 54 -6.63 -3.11 -0.25
CA ASP A 54 -6.60 -2.85 -1.69
C ASP A 54 -5.93 -4.00 -2.45
N TYR A 55 -4.73 -4.40 -2.01
CA TYR A 55 -3.96 -5.46 -2.66
C TYR A 55 -4.72 -6.79 -2.69
N VAL A 56 -5.34 -7.18 -1.56
CA VAL A 56 -6.15 -8.40 -1.47
C VAL A 56 -7.37 -8.30 -2.38
N THR A 57 -8.05 -7.15 -2.40
CA THR A 57 -9.25 -6.94 -3.22
C THR A 57 -8.92 -7.04 -4.71
N GLU A 58 -7.88 -6.34 -5.16
CA GLU A 58 -7.46 -6.33 -6.55
C GLU A 58 -6.95 -7.71 -7.00
N THR A 59 -6.12 -8.35 -6.18
CA THR A 59 -5.57 -9.68 -6.47
C THR A 59 -6.69 -10.72 -6.53
N SER A 60 -7.63 -10.69 -5.58
CA SER A 60 -8.76 -11.62 -5.55
C SER A 60 -9.71 -11.40 -6.72
N ALA A 61 -9.97 -10.16 -7.13
CA ALA A 61 -10.77 -9.84 -8.31
C ALA A 61 -10.12 -10.37 -9.60
N ARG A 62 -8.81 -10.20 -9.73
CA ARG A 62 -8.02 -10.73 -10.85
C ARG A 62 -8.06 -12.25 -10.91
N HIS A 63 -7.89 -12.92 -9.77
CA HIS A 63 -8.04 -14.37 -9.69
C HIS A 63 -9.47 -14.81 -10.03
N ARG A 64 -10.50 -14.11 -9.57
CA ARG A 64 -11.90 -14.43 -9.92
C ARG A 64 -12.13 -14.39 -11.43
N GLN A 65 -11.55 -13.45 -12.17
CA GLN A 65 -11.68 -13.38 -13.63
C GLN A 65 -11.03 -14.58 -14.34
N ILE A 66 -9.96 -15.15 -13.78
CA ILE A 66 -9.28 -16.32 -14.34
C ILE A 66 -10.03 -17.61 -13.98
N TRP A 67 -10.49 -17.73 -12.73
CA TRP A 67 -11.05 -18.97 -12.19
C TRP A 67 -12.57 -19.10 -12.42
N CYS A 68 -13.28 -17.99 -12.62
CA CYS A 68 -14.70 -17.98 -12.99
C CYS A 68 -14.93 -17.76 -14.50
N HIS A 69 -13.89 -17.77 -15.33
CA HIS A 69 -14.02 -17.86 -16.78
C HIS A 69 -14.04 -19.32 -17.22
N ASP A 70 -14.98 -20.12 -16.71
CA ASP A 70 -15.35 -21.42 -17.30
C ASP A 70 -16.69 -21.90 -16.71
N ALA A 71 -17.77 -21.52 -17.38
CA ALA A 71 -19.00 -22.29 -17.63
C ALA A 71 -19.81 -21.58 -18.72
#